data_AF-X8DB75-F1
#
_entry.id   AF-X8DB75-F1
#
_cell.length_a   1.000
_cell.length_b   1.000
_cell.length_c   1.000
_cell.angle_alpha   90.00
_cell.angle_beta   90.00
_cell.angle_gamma   90.00
#
_symmetry.space_group_name_H-M   'P 1'
#
loop_
_entity.id
_entity.type
_entity.pdbx_description
1 polymer ?
#
loop_
_entity_poly.entity_id
_entity_poly.type
_entity_poly.pdbx_seq_one_letter_code
_entity_poly.pdbx_strand_id
1 'polypeptide(L)'
;MLHRGSLTLEERYYGNARSFSDAQLQAVLPGFRPEWTHTDVTAPVYAHSVGWDPVARMQHIDLFTWLRGDILVKADKMTMANSLELRVPFLDPEVFAVASRLPVEAKITRTTTKYALRRALQPIVPAHVLNRPKLGFPVPIRHWLRAGELLEWAYDLVNSSQAGQLIDIGAVRRMLDEHRCGTSDHSRRLWTVLIFMLWHAIFVEHTVVPQIKEPHYPVQL
;
A
#
# COMPACT_ATOMS: atom_id res chain seq x y z
N MET A 1 -19.87 -10.30 6.49
CA MET A 1 -18.81 -11.34 6.47
C MET A 1 -19.16 -12.53 5.57
N LEU A 2 -20.42 -13.00 5.53
CA LEU A 2 -20.86 -14.13 4.70
C LEU A 2 -20.57 -13.96 3.20
N HIS A 3 -20.83 -12.77 2.62
CA HIS A 3 -20.54 -12.48 1.21
C HIS A 3 -19.05 -12.59 0.83
N ARG A 4 -18.12 -12.37 1.77
CA ARG A 4 -16.68 -12.52 1.47
C ARG A 4 -16.23 -13.98 1.49
N GLY A 5 -16.97 -14.84 2.19
CA GLY A 5 -16.72 -16.27 2.26
C GLY A 5 -17.23 -17.03 1.04
N SER A 6 -18.16 -16.46 0.27
CA SER A 6 -18.68 -17.05 -0.98
C SER A 6 -17.85 -16.69 -2.22
N LEU A 7 -16.91 -15.75 -2.10
CA LEU A 7 -16.03 -15.34 -3.19
C LEU A 7 -14.82 -16.29 -3.30
N THR A 8 -14.41 -16.55 -4.53
CA THR A 8 -13.13 -17.19 -4.85
C THR A 8 -11.96 -16.40 -4.29
N LEU A 9 -10.76 -17.00 -4.27
CA LEU A 9 -9.56 -16.31 -3.77
C LEU A 9 -9.26 -15.06 -4.61
N GLU A 10 -9.41 -15.18 -5.92
CA GLU A 10 -9.13 -14.19 -6.95
C GLU A 10 -10.09 -13.00 -6.87
N GLU A 11 -11.36 -13.25 -6.54
CA GLU A 11 -12.35 -12.20 -6.34
C GLU A 11 -12.12 -11.42 -5.04
N ARG A 12 -11.61 -12.08 -3.99
CA ARG A 12 -11.53 -11.49 -2.64
C ARG A 12 -10.15 -11.00 -2.20
N TYR A 13 -9.09 -11.42 -2.89
CA TYR A 13 -7.71 -11.09 -2.56
C TYR A 13 -6.97 -10.52 -3.77
N TYR A 14 -6.65 -9.24 -3.68
CA TYR A 14 -5.91 -8.48 -4.71
C TYR A 14 -4.89 -7.57 -4.01
N GLY A 15 -4.28 -8.10 -2.94
CA GLY A 15 -3.30 -7.44 -2.10
C GLY A 15 -3.88 -6.84 -0.80
N ASN A 16 -2.96 -6.32 0.03
CA ASN A 16 -3.27 -5.81 1.37
C ASN A 16 -3.97 -4.43 1.39
N ALA A 17 -4.30 -3.86 0.24
CA ALA A 17 -4.65 -2.45 0.14
C ALA A 17 -5.86 -2.08 -0.72
N ARG A 18 -7.04 -2.62 -0.43
CA ARG A 18 -8.29 -2.00 -0.90
C ARG A 18 -8.47 -0.64 -0.22
N SER A 19 -8.39 0.44 -0.99
CA SER A 19 -8.70 1.79 -0.51
C SER A 19 -10.20 2.13 -0.70
N PHE A 20 -10.78 1.78 -1.85
CA PHE A 20 -12.17 2.08 -2.20
C PHE A 20 -12.96 0.81 -2.53
N SER A 21 -14.25 0.79 -2.20
CA SER A 21 -15.22 -0.09 -2.86
C SER A 21 -15.67 0.50 -4.19
N ASP A 22 -16.31 -0.30 -5.03
CA ASP A 22 -16.70 0.13 -6.38
C ASP A 22 -17.77 1.24 -6.32
N ALA A 23 -18.72 1.14 -5.38
CA ALA A 23 -19.67 2.22 -5.09
C ALA A 23 -18.97 3.51 -4.61
N GLN A 24 -17.87 3.39 -3.87
CA GLN A 24 -17.11 4.56 -3.43
C GLN A 24 -16.25 5.14 -4.58
N LEU A 25 -15.77 4.30 -5.50
CA LEU A 25 -15.10 4.76 -6.72
C LEU A 25 -16.08 5.50 -7.61
N GLN A 26 -17.28 4.97 -7.83
CA GLN A 26 -18.33 5.63 -8.61
C GLN A 26 -18.67 7.02 -8.07
N ALA A 27 -18.64 7.20 -6.75
CA ALA A 27 -18.91 8.48 -6.12
C ALA A 27 -17.77 9.52 -6.27
N VAL A 28 -16.57 9.10 -6.67
CA VAL A 28 -15.36 9.96 -6.72
C VAL A 28 -14.77 10.06 -8.12
N LEU A 29 -15.05 9.12 -9.01
CA LEU A 29 -14.55 9.08 -10.39
C LEU A 29 -15.70 9.37 -11.37
N PRO A 30 -15.76 10.58 -11.98
CA PRO A 30 -16.80 10.91 -12.96
C PRO A 30 -16.82 9.95 -14.16
N GLY A 31 -15.64 9.45 -14.56
CA GLY A 31 -15.48 8.46 -15.63
C GLY A 31 -15.50 7.01 -15.15
N PHE A 32 -16.08 6.70 -13.99
CA PHE A 32 -16.13 5.34 -13.47
C PHE A 32 -16.81 4.39 -14.46
N ARG A 33 -16.17 3.23 -14.66
CA ARG A 33 -16.66 2.16 -15.52
C ARG A 33 -16.77 0.87 -14.71
N PRO A 34 -17.95 0.26 -14.56
CA PRO A 34 -18.14 -0.94 -13.75
C PRO A 34 -17.35 -2.16 -14.29
N GLU A 35 -17.00 -2.15 -15.57
CA GLU A 35 -16.13 -3.16 -16.18
C GLU A 35 -14.66 -3.03 -15.74
N TRP A 36 -14.23 -1.88 -15.20
CA TRP A 36 -12.89 -1.73 -14.64
C TRP A 36 -12.83 -2.33 -13.25
N THR A 37 -12.10 -3.43 -13.14
CA THR A 37 -12.05 -4.22 -11.92
C THR A 37 -10.61 -4.48 -11.51
N HIS A 38 -10.39 -4.89 -10.27
CA HIS A 38 -9.06 -5.28 -9.82
C HIS A 38 -8.49 -6.46 -10.61
N THR A 39 -9.33 -7.23 -11.32
CA THR A 39 -8.89 -8.37 -12.13
C THR A 39 -8.17 -7.94 -13.41
N ASP A 40 -8.38 -6.71 -13.90
CA ASP A 40 -7.62 -6.18 -15.05
C ASP A 40 -6.11 -6.16 -14.76
N VAL A 41 -5.74 -5.96 -13.49
CA VAL A 41 -4.36 -5.99 -13.01
C VAL A 41 -3.96 -7.38 -12.50
N THR A 42 -4.85 -8.05 -11.77
CA THR A 42 -4.48 -9.25 -11.01
C THR A 42 -4.69 -10.57 -11.75
N ALA A 43 -5.56 -10.64 -12.76
CA ALA A 43 -5.83 -11.89 -13.48
C ALA A 43 -4.60 -12.45 -14.21
N PRO A 44 -3.79 -11.64 -14.93
CA PRO A 44 -2.55 -12.14 -15.54
C PRO A 44 -1.58 -12.70 -14.50
N VAL A 45 -1.45 -12.04 -13.35
CA VAL A 45 -0.58 -12.51 -12.24
C VAL A 45 -1.11 -13.80 -11.64
N TYR A 46 -2.42 -13.91 -11.43
CA TYR A 46 -3.03 -15.14 -10.91
C TYR A 46 -2.84 -16.34 -11.83
N ALA A 47 -2.85 -16.14 -13.15
CA ALA A 47 -2.66 -17.20 -14.14
C ALA A 47 -1.32 -17.94 -13.96
N HIS A 48 -0.27 -17.28 -13.47
CA HIS A 48 1.03 -17.90 -13.18
C HIS A 48 1.04 -18.83 -11.96
N SER A 49 0.00 -18.79 -11.13
CA SER A 49 -0.09 -19.52 -9.86
C SER A 49 -1.23 -20.54 -9.84
N VAL A 50 -1.75 -20.93 -11.01
CA VAL A 50 -2.79 -21.96 -11.14
C VAL A 50 -2.27 -23.28 -10.56
N GLY A 51 -3.10 -23.91 -9.72
CA GLY A 51 -2.78 -25.18 -9.06
C GLY A 51 -1.90 -25.06 -7.80
N TRP A 52 -1.43 -23.87 -7.45
CA TRP A 52 -0.70 -23.66 -6.19
C TRP A 52 -1.65 -23.63 -5.00
N ASP A 53 -1.12 -23.87 -3.80
CA ASP A 53 -1.90 -23.72 -2.58
C ASP A 53 -2.35 -22.25 -2.38
N PRO A 54 -3.50 -21.99 -1.71
CA PRO A 54 -4.02 -20.64 -1.55
C PRO A 54 -3.06 -19.63 -0.91
N VAL A 55 -2.16 -20.07 -0.02
CA VAL A 55 -1.18 -19.19 0.63
C VAL A 55 -0.11 -18.78 -0.36
N ALA A 56 0.44 -19.72 -1.12
CA ALA A 56 1.41 -19.42 -2.17
C ALA A 56 0.82 -18.51 -3.25
N ARG A 57 -0.46 -18.69 -3.61
CA ARG A 57 -1.16 -17.80 -4.56
C ARG A 57 -1.28 -16.36 -4.03
N MET A 58 -1.67 -16.19 -2.77
CA MET A 58 -1.69 -14.87 -2.13
C MET A 58 -0.30 -14.22 -2.09
N GLN A 59 0.74 -15.00 -1.73
CA GLN A 59 2.12 -14.52 -1.71
C GLN A 59 2.59 -14.10 -3.11
N HIS A 60 2.26 -14.87 -4.15
CA HIS A 60 2.59 -14.53 -5.53
C HIS A 60 1.98 -13.19 -5.95
N ILE A 61 0.70 -12.98 -5.65
CA ILE A 61 0.03 -11.69 -5.91
C ILE A 61 0.73 -10.55 -5.19
N ASP A 62 1.04 -10.71 -3.90
CA ASP A 62 1.73 -9.68 -3.12
C ASP A 62 3.14 -9.39 -3.68
N LEU A 63 3.89 -10.38 -4.17
CA LEU A 63 5.22 -10.18 -4.78
C LEU A 63 5.16 -9.30 -6.03
N PHE A 64 4.17 -9.53 -6.90
CA PHE A 64 4.08 -8.86 -8.20
C PHE A 64 3.20 -7.60 -8.20
N THR A 65 2.50 -7.33 -7.09
CA THR A 65 1.70 -6.10 -6.93
C THR A 65 2.25 -5.27 -5.77
N TRP A 66 1.97 -5.66 -4.53
CA TRP A 66 2.20 -4.85 -3.33
C TRP A 66 3.67 -4.68 -2.97
N LEU A 67 4.49 -5.72 -3.03
CA LEU A 67 5.90 -5.66 -2.64
C LEU A 67 6.66 -4.68 -3.54
N ARG A 68 6.59 -4.87 -4.86
CA ARG A 68 7.28 -4.01 -5.82
C ARG A 68 6.63 -2.63 -5.98
N GLY A 69 5.30 -2.56 -5.94
CA GLY A 69 4.52 -1.35 -6.24
C GLY A 69 4.29 -0.43 -5.03
N ASP A 70 4.56 -0.89 -3.81
CA ASP A 70 4.36 -0.11 -2.59
C ASP A 70 5.62 -0.12 -1.71
N ILE A 71 6.03 -1.29 -1.23
CA ILE A 71 7.08 -1.40 -0.21
C ILE A 71 8.46 -1.02 -0.77
N LEU A 72 8.89 -1.68 -1.85
CA LEU A 72 10.24 -1.52 -2.38
C LEU A 72 10.45 -0.14 -2.99
N VAL A 73 9.50 0.35 -3.79
CA VAL A 73 9.61 1.66 -4.42
C VAL A 73 9.69 2.80 -3.40
N LYS A 74 8.96 2.71 -2.29
CA LYS A 74 9.02 3.73 -1.24
C LYS A 74 10.34 3.68 -0.50
N ALA A 75 10.77 2.49 -0.10
CA ALA A 75 12.00 2.34 0.66
C ALA A 75 13.21 2.81 -0.17
N ASP A 76 13.31 2.38 -1.43
CA ASP A 76 14.35 2.78 -2.37
C ASP A 76 14.38 4.30 -2.61
N LYS A 77 13.25 4.89 -3.03
CA LYS A 77 13.19 6.33 -3.32
C LYS A 77 13.54 7.19 -2.10
N MET A 78 13.07 6.81 -0.91
CA MET A 78 13.32 7.59 0.30
C MET A 78 14.78 7.50 0.77
N THR A 79 15.43 6.33 0.64
CA THR A 79 16.84 6.21 1.03
C THR A 79 17.77 6.82 -0.01
N MET A 80 17.51 6.62 -1.30
CA MET A 80 18.32 7.20 -2.38
C MET A 80 18.22 8.73 -2.44
N ALA A 81 17.06 9.31 -2.09
CA ALA A 81 16.92 10.76 -1.92
C ALA A 81 17.84 11.34 -0.82
N ASN A 82 18.42 10.47 0.03
CA ASN A 82 19.35 10.84 1.08
C ASN A 82 20.74 10.21 0.90
N SER A 83 21.05 9.69 -0.30
CA SER A 83 22.31 8.97 -0.60
C SER A 83 22.59 7.79 0.34
N LEU A 84 21.53 7.10 0.78
CA LEU A 84 21.60 5.90 1.60
C LEU A 84 21.26 4.67 0.78
N GLU A 85 22.17 3.69 0.74
CA GLU A 85 21.91 2.38 0.13
C GLU A 85 21.10 1.50 1.10
N LEU A 86 19.86 1.17 0.72
CA LEU A 86 19.04 0.22 1.45
C LEU A 86 19.30 -1.20 0.94
N ARG A 87 19.49 -2.15 1.86
CA ARG A 87 19.54 -3.59 1.54
C ARG A 87 18.33 -4.33 2.10
N VAL A 88 17.87 -5.34 1.36
CA VAL A 88 16.68 -6.15 1.68
C VAL A 88 17.04 -7.65 1.76
N PRO A 89 17.73 -8.10 2.81
CA PRO A 89 18.28 -9.48 2.88
C PRO A 89 17.23 -10.60 2.72
N PHE A 90 15.97 -10.35 3.09
CA PHE A 90 14.90 -11.33 2.91
C PHE A 90 14.49 -11.55 1.45
N LEU A 91 14.92 -10.68 0.53
CA LEU A 91 14.72 -10.82 -0.91
C LEU A 91 15.98 -11.30 -1.65
N ASP A 92 17.01 -11.70 -0.89
CA ASP A 92 18.14 -12.38 -1.48
C ASP A 92 17.69 -13.65 -2.23
N PRO A 93 18.20 -13.90 -3.46
CA PRO A 93 17.77 -15.05 -4.26
C PRO A 93 17.96 -16.40 -3.57
N GLU A 94 19.00 -16.58 -2.75
CA GLU A 94 19.26 -17.82 -2.02
C GLU A 94 18.26 -18.00 -0.87
N VAL A 95 17.95 -16.91 -0.16
CA VAL A 95 16.90 -16.90 0.88
C VAL A 95 15.54 -17.24 0.25
N PHE A 96 15.24 -16.65 -0.91
CA PHE A 96 14.00 -16.93 -1.63
C PHE A 96 13.93 -18.35 -2.20
N ALA A 97 15.05 -18.90 -2.68
CA ALA A 97 15.13 -20.28 -3.18
C ALA A 97 14.75 -21.30 -2.10
N VAL A 98 15.13 -21.06 -0.84
CA VAL A 98 14.68 -21.87 0.29
C VAL A 98 13.22 -21.58 0.63
N ALA A 99 12.84 -20.31 0.79
CA ALA A 99 11.51 -19.92 1.23
C ALA A 99 10.38 -20.35 0.28
N SER A 100 10.65 -20.34 -1.03
CA SER A 100 9.70 -20.73 -2.08
C SER A 100 9.34 -22.23 -2.04
N ARG A 101 10.22 -23.07 -1.51
CA ARG A 101 10.05 -24.53 -1.41
C ARG A 101 9.42 -24.98 -0.10
N LEU A 102 9.21 -24.07 0.86
CA LEU A 102 8.64 -24.44 2.15
C LEU A 102 7.19 -24.91 2.00
N PRO A 103 6.80 -26.03 2.63
CA PRO A 103 5.41 -26.47 2.68
C PRO A 103 4.57 -25.48 3.51
N VAL A 104 3.26 -25.47 3.30
CA VAL A 104 2.33 -24.49 3.92
C VAL A 104 2.40 -24.55 5.44
N GLU A 105 2.53 -25.74 6.01
CA GLU A 105 2.61 -26.01 7.45
C GLU A 105 3.88 -25.43 8.08
N ALA A 106 4.94 -25.26 7.29
CA ALA A 106 6.16 -24.58 7.72
C ALA A 106 6.05 -23.05 7.61
N LYS A 107 5.11 -22.52 6.83
CA LYS A 107 4.87 -21.08 6.69
C LYS A 107 3.89 -20.57 7.75
N ILE A 108 2.77 -21.28 7.93
CA ILE A 108 1.66 -20.90 8.80
C ILE A 108 1.14 -22.11 9.60
N THR A 109 0.63 -21.82 10.80
CA THR A 109 -0.11 -22.78 11.63
C THR A 109 -1.44 -22.15 12.02
N ARG A 110 -2.29 -22.90 12.75
CA ARG A 110 -3.54 -22.36 13.31
C ARG A 110 -3.32 -21.16 14.25
N THR A 111 -2.14 -21.05 14.85
CA THR A 111 -1.84 -20.07 15.91
C THR A 111 -0.75 -19.07 15.53
N THR A 112 0.01 -19.31 14.46
CA THR A 112 1.14 -18.44 14.11
C THR A 112 1.43 -18.34 12.62
N THR A 113 2.15 -17.30 12.26
CA THR A 113 2.71 -17.07 10.92
C THR A 113 4.23 -16.99 11.01
N LYS A 114 4.90 -17.17 9.88
CA LYS A 114 6.38 -17.16 9.80
C LYS A 114 6.97 -18.28 10.65
N TYR A 115 6.33 -19.45 10.68
CA TYR A 115 6.66 -20.52 11.63
C TYR A 115 8.11 -20.99 11.50
N ALA A 116 8.53 -21.42 10.32
CA ALA A 116 9.91 -21.83 10.04
C ALA A 116 10.93 -20.72 10.36
N LEU A 117 10.64 -19.47 9.98
CA LEU A 117 11.52 -18.33 10.28
C LEU A 117 11.68 -18.12 11.80
N ARG A 118 10.60 -18.18 12.57
CA ARG A 118 10.66 -18.04 14.03
C ARG A 118 11.44 -19.19 14.66
N ARG A 119 11.29 -20.41 14.16
CA ARG A 119 12.05 -21.59 14.63
C ARG A 119 13.54 -21.44 14.32
N ALA A 120 13.90 -21.00 13.11
CA ALA A 120 15.29 -20.80 12.70
C ALA A 120 15.99 -19.70 13.52
N LEU A 121 15.25 -18.65 13.92
CA LEU A 121 15.79 -17.53 14.71
C LEU A 121 15.71 -17.74 16.23
N GLN A 122 15.11 -18.85 16.70
CA GLN A 122 14.99 -19.17 18.13
C GLN A 122 16.29 -19.10 18.93
N PRO A 123 17.46 -19.57 18.43
CA PRO A 123 18.71 -19.49 19.19
C PRO A 123 19.36 -18.09 19.16
N ILE A 124 18.89 -17.17 18.33
CA ILE A 124 19.52 -15.85 18.08
C ILE A 124 18.72 -14.71 18.71
N VAL A 125 17.39 -14.77 18.63
CA VAL A 125 16.50 -13.66 18.99
C VAL A 125 15.80 -13.96 20.32
N PRO A 126 15.72 -13.00 21.27
CA PRO A 126 15.03 -13.20 22.53
C PRO A 126 13.56 -13.61 22.36
N ALA A 127 13.06 -14.49 23.23
CA ALA A 127 11.71 -15.05 23.16
C ALA A 127 10.60 -13.98 23.12
N HIS A 128 10.76 -12.86 23.85
CA HIS A 128 9.78 -11.78 23.85
C HIS A 128 9.66 -11.06 22.49
N VAL A 129 10.75 -10.97 21.73
CA VAL A 129 10.74 -10.43 20.35
C VAL A 129 10.17 -11.46 19.39
N LEU A 130 10.60 -12.72 19.51
CA LEU A 130 10.12 -13.82 18.67
C LEU A 130 8.64 -14.12 18.83
N ASN A 131 8.04 -13.87 19.99
CA ASN A 131 6.62 -14.12 20.25
C ASN A 131 5.78 -12.85 20.17
N ARG A 132 6.39 -11.70 19.84
CA ARG A 132 5.66 -10.44 19.69
C ARG A 132 4.59 -10.57 18.59
N PRO A 133 3.36 -10.09 18.85
CA PRO A 133 2.34 -9.95 17.81
C PRO A 133 2.86 -9.12 16.64
N LYS A 134 2.41 -9.44 15.42
CA LYS A 134 2.76 -8.66 14.23
C LYS A 134 2.23 -7.24 14.41
N LEU A 135 3.13 -6.27 14.50
CA LEU A 135 2.82 -4.86 14.45
C LEU A 135 3.28 -4.33 13.10
N GLY A 136 2.40 -3.63 12.39
CA GLY A 136 2.79 -2.90 11.17
C GLY A 136 3.59 -1.65 11.49
N PHE A 137 3.84 -0.84 10.47
CA PHE A 137 4.37 0.52 10.61
C PHE A 137 3.24 1.51 10.31
N PRO A 138 2.29 1.72 11.24
CA PRO A 138 1.16 2.60 10.97
C PRO A 138 1.66 4.04 10.84
N VAL A 139 1.34 4.67 9.71
CA VAL A 139 1.52 6.11 9.51
C VAL A 139 0.27 6.81 10.07
N PRO A 140 0.40 7.85 10.92
CA PRO A 140 -0.74 8.46 11.60
C PRO A 140 -1.53 9.42 10.70
N ILE A 141 -1.79 9.03 9.45
CA ILE A 141 -2.53 9.78 8.43
C ILE A 141 -3.91 10.23 8.96
N ARG A 142 -4.59 9.34 9.69
CA ARG A 142 -5.89 9.66 10.33
C ARG A 142 -5.80 10.87 11.26
N HIS A 143 -4.72 11.00 12.03
CA HIS A 143 -4.55 12.13 12.93
C HIS A 143 -4.15 13.37 12.14
N TRP A 144 -3.17 13.23 11.24
CA TRP A 144 -2.64 14.31 10.42
C TRP A 144 -3.72 15.00 9.56
N LEU A 145 -4.59 14.24 8.90
CA LEU A 145 -5.65 14.76 8.04
C LEU A 145 -6.91 15.20 8.81
N ARG A 146 -7.03 14.91 10.10
CA ARG A 146 -8.20 15.28 10.89
C ARG A 146 -7.98 16.58 11.67
N ALA A 147 -6.84 16.68 12.32
CA ALA A 147 -6.52 17.78 13.25
C ALA A 147 -5.02 18.06 13.34
N GLY A 148 -4.23 17.55 12.40
CA GLY A 148 -2.77 17.68 12.41
C GLY A 148 -2.25 18.51 11.25
N GLU A 149 -0.94 18.38 11.04
CA GLU A 149 -0.15 19.20 10.11
C GLU A 149 -0.53 19.11 8.63
N LEU A 150 -1.31 18.09 8.23
CA LEU A 150 -1.69 17.88 6.84
C LEU A 150 -3.11 18.37 6.51
N LEU A 151 -3.87 18.87 7.49
CA LEU A 151 -5.26 19.26 7.28
C LEU A 151 -5.39 20.42 6.28
N GLU A 152 -4.72 21.53 6.56
CA GLU A 152 -4.79 22.73 5.70
C GLU A 152 -4.21 22.44 4.31
N TRP A 153 -3.06 21.75 4.24
CA TRP A 153 -2.48 21.29 2.98
C TRP A 153 -3.46 20.47 2.14
N ALA A 154 -4.21 19.55 2.75
CA ALA A 154 -5.18 18.75 2.03
C ALA A 154 -6.33 19.58 1.49
N TYR A 155 -6.82 20.57 2.25
CA TYR A 155 -7.84 21.50 1.76
C TYR A 155 -7.33 22.38 0.63
N ASP A 156 -6.14 22.94 0.75
CA ASP A 156 -5.53 23.79 -0.27
C ASP A 156 -5.33 23.02 -1.59
N LEU A 157 -4.80 21.80 -1.50
CA LEU A 157 -4.64 20.93 -2.66
C LEU A 157 -5.98 20.61 -3.33
N VAL A 158 -7.02 20.30 -2.56
CA VAL A 158 -8.36 20.02 -3.11
C VAL A 158 -8.97 21.27 -3.75
N ASN A 159 -8.82 22.45 -3.15
CA ASN A 159 -9.43 23.68 -3.66
C ASN A 159 -8.73 24.23 -4.92
N SER A 160 -7.44 23.96 -5.07
CA SER A 160 -6.63 24.41 -6.20
C SER A 160 -6.52 23.39 -7.34
N SER A 161 -6.93 22.13 -7.11
CA SER A 161 -6.83 21.05 -8.09
C SER A 161 -7.65 21.32 -9.35
N GLN A 162 -7.03 21.11 -10.50
CA GLN A 162 -7.67 21.16 -11.82
C GLN A 162 -8.00 19.75 -12.35
N ALA A 163 -7.86 18.71 -11.50
CA ALA A 163 -8.15 17.33 -11.85
C ALA A 163 -9.66 17.00 -11.91
N GLY A 164 -10.54 18.00 -11.98
CA GLY A 164 -12.01 17.84 -11.88
C GLY A 164 -12.65 16.95 -12.95
N GLN A 165 -11.98 16.80 -14.09
CA GLN A 165 -12.38 15.88 -15.16
C GLN A 165 -12.11 14.40 -14.84
N LEU A 166 -11.19 14.12 -13.90
CA LEU A 166 -10.78 12.78 -13.50
C LEU A 166 -11.33 12.40 -12.13
N ILE A 167 -11.50 13.38 -11.23
CA ILE A 167 -11.93 13.20 -9.85
C ILE A 167 -13.01 14.24 -9.51
N ASP A 168 -14.11 13.81 -8.89
CA ASP A 168 -15.11 14.70 -8.32
C ASP A 168 -14.52 15.43 -7.10
N ILE A 169 -14.06 16.66 -7.32
CA ILE A 169 -13.47 17.53 -6.28
C ILE A 169 -14.47 17.78 -5.14
N GLY A 170 -15.76 17.93 -5.45
CA GLY A 170 -16.80 18.12 -4.46
C GLY A 170 -16.97 16.89 -3.57
N ALA A 171 -16.90 15.68 -4.14
CA ALA A 171 -16.93 14.44 -3.37
C ALA A 171 -15.70 14.31 -2.45
N VAL A 172 -14.52 14.68 -2.92
CA VAL A 172 -13.30 14.66 -2.10
C VAL A 172 -13.38 15.69 -0.97
N ARG A 173 -13.89 16.89 -1.24
CA ARG A 173 -14.11 17.92 -0.23
C ARG A 173 -15.07 17.45 0.87
N ARG A 174 -16.19 16.81 0.50
CA ARG A 174 -17.12 16.20 1.46
C ARG A 174 -16.43 15.12 2.31
N MET A 175 -15.63 14.25 1.70
CA MET A 175 -14.86 13.24 2.44
C MET A 175 -13.86 13.87 3.44
N LEU A 176 -13.22 14.99 3.07
CA LEU A 176 -12.34 15.74 3.99
C LEU A 176 -13.13 16.29 5.18
N ASP A 177 -14.27 16.95 4.91
CA ASP A 177 -15.12 17.54 5.94
C ASP A 177 -15.67 16.47 6.91
N GLU A 178 -16.17 15.35 6.38
CA GLU A 178 -16.63 14.19 7.17
C GLU A 178 -15.50 13.61 8.04
N HIS A 179 -14.28 13.54 7.51
CA HIS A 179 -13.12 13.03 8.25
C HIS A 179 -12.69 13.96 9.37
N ARG A 180 -12.62 15.26 9.08
CA ARG A 180 -12.28 16.32 10.03
C ARG A 180 -13.27 16.32 11.21
N CYS A 181 -14.57 16.37 10.92
CA CYS A 181 -15.63 16.36 11.93
C CYS A 181 -15.71 15.03 12.69
N GLY A 182 -15.15 13.94 12.14
CA GLY A 182 -15.15 12.62 12.77
C GLY A 182 -16.40 11.80 12.50
N THR A 183 -17.23 12.22 11.52
CA THR A 183 -18.40 11.47 11.05
C THR A 183 -18.00 10.10 10.50
N SER A 184 -16.86 10.01 9.82
CA SER A 184 -16.34 8.76 9.26
C SER A 184 -14.81 8.80 9.08
N ASP A 185 -14.18 7.63 9.08
CA ASP A 185 -12.75 7.53 8.78
C ASP A 185 -12.53 7.38 7.27
N HIS A 186 -12.01 8.44 6.64
CA HIS A 186 -11.65 8.47 5.22
C HIS A 186 -10.14 8.47 5.00
N SER A 187 -9.32 8.34 6.05
CA SER A 187 -7.86 8.57 6.01
C SER A 187 -7.16 7.87 4.83
N ARG A 188 -7.41 6.57 4.63
CA ARG A 188 -6.82 5.79 3.52
C ARG A 188 -7.30 6.25 2.13
N ARG A 189 -8.59 6.56 2.00
CA ARG A 189 -9.22 7.01 0.75
C ARG A 189 -8.73 8.40 0.36
N LEU A 190 -8.76 9.32 1.33
CA LEU A 190 -8.22 10.67 1.19
C LEU A 190 -6.75 10.63 0.78
N TRP A 191 -5.91 9.87 1.49
CA TRP A 191 -4.50 9.75 1.12
C TRP A 191 -4.30 9.27 -0.32
N THR A 192 -5.07 8.28 -0.75
CA THR A 192 -4.99 7.75 -2.13
C THR A 192 -5.29 8.86 -3.15
N VAL A 193 -6.35 9.63 -2.94
CA VAL A 193 -6.78 10.66 -3.90
C VAL A 193 -5.93 11.93 -3.81
N LEU A 194 -5.52 12.35 -2.61
CA LEU A 194 -4.64 13.51 -2.41
C LEU A 194 -3.28 13.29 -3.05
N ILE A 195 -2.69 12.10 -2.94
CA ILE A 195 -1.42 11.81 -3.62
C ILE A 195 -1.58 11.79 -5.15
N PHE A 196 -2.71 11.31 -5.67
CA PHE A 196 -3.02 11.43 -7.10
C PHE A 196 -3.15 12.90 -7.54
N MET A 197 -3.89 13.72 -6.78
CA MET A 197 -4.04 15.15 -7.06
C MET A 197 -2.70 15.87 -7.01
N LEU A 198 -1.83 15.56 -6.03
CA LEU A 198 -0.49 16.14 -5.96
C LEU A 198 0.36 15.76 -7.17
N TRP A 199 0.32 14.48 -7.59
CA TRP A 199 0.99 14.03 -8.80
C TRP A 199 0.48 14.79 -10.04
N HIS A 200 -0.84 14.93 -10.17
CA HIS A 200 -1.46 15.66 -11.28
C HIS A 200 -1.05 17.15 -11.28
N ALA A 201 -1.07 17.80 -10.11
CA ALA A 201 -0.63 19.18 -9.93
C ALA A 201 0.85 19.40 -10.32
N ILE A 202 1.72 18.42 -10.06
CA ILE A 202 3.15 18.49 -10.42
C ILE A 202 3.38 18.24 -11.91
N PHE A 203 2.80 17.16 -12.45
CA PHE A 203 3.20 16.60 -13.75
C PHE A 203 2.25 16.94 -14.91
N VAL A 204 1.01 17.34 -14.63
CA VAL A 204 0.01 17.65 -15.66
C VAL A 204 -0.34 19.13 -15.65
N GLU A 205 -0.69 19.67 -14.48
CA GLU A 205 -1.10 21.07 -14.35
C GLU A 205 0.09 22.02 -14.21
N HIS A 206 1.22 21.50 -13.70
CA HIS A 206 2.41 22.28 -13.33
C HIS A 206 2.13 23.44 -12.34
N THR A 207 1.07 23.30 -11.53
CA THR A 207 0.67 24.26 -10.48
C THR A 207 1.53 24.11 -9.22
N VAL A 208 2.15 22.94 -9.03
CA VAL A 208 3.11 22.66 -7.96
C VAL A 208 4.45 22.35 -8.57
N VAL A 209 5.47 23.15 -8.23
CA VAL A 209 6.87 22.89 -8.62
C VAL A 209 7.64 22.47 -7.37
N PRO A 210 8.02 21.19 -7.24
CA PRO A 210 8.78 20.71 -6.10
C PRO A 210 10.13 21.43 -6.00
N GLN A 211 10.38 22.07 -4.86
CA GLN A 211 11.69 22.64 -4.54
C GLN A 211 12.57 21.54 -3.97
N ILE A 212 13.37 20.91 -4.83
CA ILE A 212 14.30 19.84 -4.44
C ILE A 212 15.57 20.52 -3.92
N LYS A 213 15.85 20.36 -2.62
CA LYS A 213 17.14 20.76 -2.05
C LYS A 213 18.18 19.75 -2.48
N GLU A 214 19.30 20.21 -3.04
CA GLU A 214 20.48 19.39 -3.27
C GLU A 214 21.34 19.40 -2.00
N PRO A 215 21.37 18.32 -1.21
CA PRO A 215 22.23 18.25 -0.04
C PRO A 215 23.71 18.25 -0.46
N HIS A 216 24.51 19.14 0.15
CA HIS A 216 25.96 19.10 0.00
C HIS A 216 26.53 18.01 0.92
N TYR A 217 26.95 16.89 0.34
CA TYR A 217 27.59 15.82 1.09
C TYR A 217 29.09 16.13 1.32
N PRO A 218 29.62 15.90 2.53
CA PRO A 218 31.04 16.16 2.83
C PRO A 218 31.99 15.13 2.18
N VAL A 219 31.46 14.08 1.55
CA VAL A 219 32.23 13.02 0.89
C VAL A 219 32.36 13.36 -0.59
N GLN A 220 33.60 13.57 -1.04
CA GLN A 220 33.95 13.63 -2.45
C GLN A 220 34.52 12.26 -2.85
N LEU A 221 33.96 11.64 -3.90
CA LEU A 221 34.43 10.37 -4.45
C LEU A 221 35.66 10.56 -5.34
#